data_AF-A0A2T4J2I2-F1
#
_entry.id   AF-A0A2T4J2I2-F1
#
_cell.length_a   1.000
_cell.length_b   1.000
_cell.length_c   1.000
_cell.angle_alpha   90.00
_cell.angle_beta   90.00
_cell.angle_gamma   90.00
#
_symmetry.space_group_name_H-M   'P 1'
#
loop_
_entity.id
_entity.type
_entity.pdbx_description
1 polymer ?
#
loop_
_entity_poly.entity_id
_entity_poly.type
_entity_poly.pdbx_seq_one_letter_code
_entity_poly.pdbx_strand_id
1 'polypeptide(L)' 'MHSTIDCMGANVSIFKRLGRIGHALNRARIRKTTIQTLDSLPPEIQKDIGWAKSIPGADEIRLPF' A
#
# COMPACT_ATOMS: atom_id res chain seq x y z
N MET A 1 -3.17 -5.89 47.74
CA MET A 1 -3.64 -7.09 47.00
C MET A 1 -3.39 -6.85 45.53
N HIS A 2 -2.80 -7.85 44.87
CA HIS A 2 -2.12 -7.79 43.58
C HIS A 2 -2.90 -7.12 42.44
N SER A 3 -2.25 -6.16 41.77
CA SER A 3 -2.62 -5.70 40.44
C SER A 3 -1.90 -6.59 39.42
N THR A 4 -2.61 -7.55 38.82
CA THR A 4 -2.04 -8.52 37.84
C THR A 4 -2.85 -8.62 36.55
N ILE A 5 -3.64 -7.60 36.19
CA ILE A 5 -4.55 -7.69 35.03
C ILE A 5 -3.98 -7.01 33.76
N ASP A 6 -2.96 -6.16 33.85
CA ASP A 6 -2.49 -5.37 32.69
C ASP A 6 -1.51 -6.08 31.74
N CYS A 7 -1.03 -7.29 32.03
CA CYS A 7 -0.02 -7.95 31.20
C CYS A 7 -0.57 -8.68 29.96
N MET A 8 -1.89 -8.93 29.89
CA MET A 8 -2.51 -9.67 28.77
C MET A 8 -3.01 -8.77 27.62
N GLY A 9 -3.13 -7.45 27.83
CA GLY A 9 -3.62 -6.49 26.82
C GLY A 9 -2.60 -6.10 25.74
N ALA A 10 -1.30 -6.16 26.06
CA ALA A 10 -0.23 -5.72 25.15
C ALA A 10 -0.13 -6.57 23.88
N ASN A 11 -0.33 -7.89 23.98
CA ASN A 11 -0.25 -8.80 22.84
C ASN A 11 -1.40 -8.60 21.83
N VAL A 12 -2.64 -8.46 22.31
CA VAL A 12 -3.79 -8.20 21.41
C VAL A 12 -3.59 -6.87 20.65
N SER A 13 -2.99 -5.87 21.28
CA SER A 13 -2.70 -4.57 20.66
C SER A 13 -1.63 -4.64 19.56
N ILE A 14 -0.56 -5.43 19.73
CA ILE A 14 0.52 -5.57 18.74
C ILE A 14 0.05 -6.34 17.51
N PHE A 15 -0.70 -7.45 17.70
CA PHE A 15 -1.25 -8.22 16.59
C PHE A 15 -2.25 -7.41 15.77
N LYS A 16 -3.08 -6.57 16.41
CA LYS A 16 -3.98 -5.63 15.71
C LYS A 16 -3.21 -4.57 14.91
N ARG A 17 -2.04 -4.12 15.37
CA ARG A 17 -1.17 -3.20 14.63
C ARG A 17 -0.53 -3.89 13.42
N LEU A 18 -0.02 -5.10 13.61
CA LEU A 18 0.57 -5.91 12.52
C LEU A 18 -0.47 -6.26 11.45
N GLY A 19 -1.70 -6.63 11.84
CA GLY A 19 -2.78 -6.89 10.89
C GLY A 19 -3.14 -5.67 10.03
N ARG A 20 -3.11 -4.46 10.60
CA ARG A 20 -3.32 -3.21 9.85
C ARG A 20 -2.19 -2.94 8.84
N ILE A 21 -0.94 -3.21 9.22
CA ILE A 21 0.23 -3.06 8.35
C ILE A 21 0.15 -4.08 7.19
N GLY A 22 -0.16 -5.34 7.48
CA GLY A 22 -0.34 -6.38 6.47
C GLY A 22 -1.45 -6.04 5.48
N HIS A 23 -2.58 -5.50 5.96
CA HIS A 23 -3.67 -5.03 5.11
C HIS A 23 -3.26 -3.87 4.20
N ALA A 24 -2.55 -2.88 4.74
CA ALA A 24 -2.02 -1.76 3.95
C ALA A 24 -1.03 -2.25 2.88
N LEU A 25 -0.14 -3.18 3.24
CA LEU A 25 0.81 -3.78 2.31
C LEU A 25 0.11 -4.59 1.23
N ASN A 26 -0.91 -5.39 1.55
CA ASN A 26 -1.69 -6.12 0.55
C ASN A 26 -2.43 -5.17 -0.39
N ARG A 27 -3.02 -4.09 0.14
CA ARG A 27 -3.61 -3.02 -0.70
C ARG A 27 -2.59 -2.39 -1.63
N ALA A 28 -1.39 -2.08 -1.13
CA ALA A 28 -0.31 -1.55 -1.95
C ALA A 28 0.15 -2.55 -3.02
N ARG A 29 0.25 -3.84 -2.68
CA ARG A 29 0.59 -4.91 -3.62
C ARG A 29 -0.45 -5.02 -4.74
N ILE A 30 -1.74 -5.04 -4.39
CA ILE A 30 -2.83 -5.07 -5.38
C ILE A 30 -2.76 -3.85 -6.29
N ARG A 31 -2.56 -2.64 -5.74
CA ARG A 31 -2.39 -1.43 -6.55
C ARG A 31 -1.21 -1.54 -7.51
N LYS A 32 -0.06 -2.02 -7.03
CA LYS A 32 1.13 -2.21 -7.88
C LYS A 32 0.86 -3.19 -9.01
N THR A 33 0.20 -4.32 -8.74
CA THR A 33 -0.14 -5.29 -9.78
C THR A 33 -1.14 -4.72 -10.78
N THR A 34 -2.15 -3.97 -10.32
CA THR A 34 -3.13 -3.32 -11.21
C THR A 34 -2.46 -2.29 -12.11
N ILE A 35 -1.57 -1.45 -11.58
CA ILE A 35 -0.80 -0.48 -12.38
C ILE A 35 0.06 -1.23 -13.42
N GLN A 36 0.76 -2.29 -13.02
CA GLN A 36 1.55 -3.10 -13.95
C GLN A 36 0.71 -3.74 -15.06
N THR A 37 -0.49 -4.23 -14.74
CA THR A 37 -1.41 -4.78 -15.72
C THR A 37 -1.86 -3.71 -16.71
N LEU A 38 -2.22 -2.52 -16.21
CA LEU A 38 -2.63 -1.39 -17.05
C LEU A 38 -1.48 -0.88 -17.93
N ASP A 39 -0.26 -0.82 -17.40
CA ASP A 39 0.94 -0.45 -18.16
C ASP A 39 1.33 -1.49 -19.23
N SER A 40 0.88 -2.74 -19.05
CA SER A 40 1.10 -3.85 -20.00
C SER A 40 0.01 -3.96 -21.07
N LEU A 41 -1.04 -3.14 -21.00
CA LEU A 41 -2.08 -3.10 -22.04
C LEU A 41 -1.51 -2.54 -23.36
N PRO A 42 -2.09 -2.91 -24.52
CA PRO A 42 -1.78 -2.26 -25.79
C PRO A 42 -1.97 -0.73 -25.74
N PRO A 43 -1.13 0.06 -26.42
CA PRO A 43 -1.17 1.52 -26.36
C PRO A 43 -2.45 2.14 -26.93
N GLU A 44 -3.16 1.43 -27.80
CA GLU A 44 -4.48 1.82 -28.30
C GLU A 44 -5.50 1.83 -27.14
N ILE A 45 -5.59 0.73 -26.40
CA ILE A 45 -6.48 0.58 -25.24
C ILE A 45 -6.10 1.56 -24.12
N GLN A 46 -4.80 1.79 -23.89
CA GLN A 46 -4.35 2.77 -22.90
C GLN A 46 -4.84 4.18 -23.23
N LYS A 47 -4.86 4.58 -24.50
CA LYS A 47 -5.38 5.89 -24.94
C LYS A 47 -6.89 5.99 -24.77
N ASP A 48 -7.62 4.93 -25.11
CA ASP A 48 -9.09 4.91 -25.02
C ASP A 48 -9.59 5.10 -23.59
N ILE A 49 -8.86 4.57 -22.60
CA ILE A 49 -9.19 4.71 -21.18
C ILE A 49 -8.53 5.92 -20.51
N GLY A 50 -7.75 6.71 -21.27
CA GLY A 50 -6.98 7.84 -20.73
C GLY A 50 -5.88 7.42 -19.74
N TRP A 51 -5.37 6.19 -19.83
CA TRP A 51 -4.28 5.70 -18.98
C TRP A 51 -2.96 6.34 -19.42
N ALA A 52 -2.56 7.39 -18.72
CA ALA A 52 -1.22 7.93 -18.84
C ALA A 52 -0.25 6.97 -18.14
N LYS A 53 0.58 6.27 -18.92
CA LYS A 53 1.69 5.46 -18.38
C LYS A 53 2.42 6.29 -17.32
N SER A 54 2.57 5.74 -16.12
CA SER A 54 3.25 6.41 -15.02
C SER A 54 4.67 6.75 -15.47
N ILE A 55 4.95 8.02 -15.75
CA ILE A 55 6.29 8.47 -16.13
C ILE A 55 7.16 8.22 -14.89
N PRO A 56 8.25 7.44 -14.98
CA PRO A 56 9.19 7.31 -13.87
C PRO A 56 9.70 8.70 -13.51
N GLY A 57 9.29 9.23 -12.35
CA GLY A 57 9.57 10.61 -11.93
C GLY A 57 8.36 11.52 -11.75
N ALA A 58 7.15 11.12 -12.15
CA ALA A 58 5.93 11.89 -11.82
C ALA A 58 5.64 11.93 -10.31
N ASP A 59 6.09 10.90 -9.59
CA ASP A 59 6.00 10.78 -8.13
C ASP A 59 7.33 11.14 -7.43
N GLU A 60 8.34 11.64 -8.15
CA GLU A 60 9.55 12.18 -7.52
C GLU A 60 9.17 13.44 -6.76
N ILE A 61 8.85 13.27 -5.49
CA ILE A 61 8.89 14.35 -4.51
C ILE A 61 10.35 14.81 -4.48
N ARG A 62 10.69 15.84 -5.27
CA ARG A 62 11.96 16.53 -5.15
C ARG A 62 11.96 17.20 -3.78
N LEU A 63 12.42 16.45 -2.78
CA LEU A 63 12.63 16.98 -1.44
C LEU A 63 13.67 18.09 -1.58
N PRO A 64 13.36 19.33 -1.15
CA PRO A 64 14.40 20.35 -1.06
C PRO A 64 15.38 19.88 0.01
N PHE A 65 16.61 19.58 -0.41
CA PHE A 65 17.75 19.56 0.50
C PHE A 65 18.21 21.00 0.72
#